data_AF-A0A0F5JJS0-F1
#
_entry.id   AF-A0A0F5JJS0-F1
#
_cell.length_a   1.000
_cell.length_b   1.000
_cell.length_c   1.000
_cell.angle_alpha   90.00
_cell.angle_beta   90.00
_cell.angle_gamma   90.00
#
_symmetry.space_group_name_H-M   'P 1'
#
loop_
_entity.id
_entity.type
_entity.pdbx_description
1 polymer ?
#
loop_
_entity_poly.entity_id
_entity_poly.type
_entity_poly.pdbx_seq_one_letter_code
_entity_poly.pdbx_strand_id
1 'polypeptide(L)'
;MKNATIVKKIIKLSSKVVAGNQEPLLTNKDWHSLMELINQTYHSFDEFISNTPRGLTPTEIQYCYLSFLKLDINSEAILLNINPESISKRRLRIRQKLGYAGSEVSFYECVCK
;
A
#
# COMPACT_ATOMS: atom_id res chain seq x y z
N MET A 1 -0.03 14.94 -5.65
CA MET A 1 -0.40 13.56 -6.03
C MET A 1 -1.91 13.32 -6.19
N LYS A 2 -2.79 13.76 -5.27
CA LYS A 2 -4.25 13.43 -5.28
C LYS A 2 -5.00 13.66 -6.61
N ASN A 3 -4.47 14.52 -7.50
CA ASN A 3 -5.08 14.81 -8.80
C ASN A 3 -4.72 13.80 -9.91
N ALA A 4 -3.74 12.92 -9.71
CA ALA A 4 -3.33 11.94 -10.69
C ALA A 4 -4.47 10.96 -11.02
N THR A 5 -4.64 10.64 -12.30
CA THR A 5 -5.72 9.80 -12.81
C THR A 5 -5.77 8.44 -12.12
N ILE A 6 -4.60 7.81 -11.92
CA ILE A 6 -4.50 6.52 -11.24
C ILE A 6 -4.94 6.60 -9.77
N VAL A 7 -4.56 7.65 -9.04
CA VAL A 7 -4.96 7.84 -7.64
C VAL A 7 -6.47 8.02 -7.51
N LYS A 8 -7.08 8.84 -8.37
CA LYS A 8 -8.54 9.00 -8.42
C LYS A 8 -9.25 7.69 -8.71
N LYS A 9 -8.72 6.89 -9.64
CA LYS A 9 -9.24 5.56 -9.96
C LYS A 9 -9.19 4.64 -8.74
N ILE A 10 -8.05 4.56 -8.05
CA ILE A 10 -7.87 3.69 -6.88
C ILE A 10 -8.81 4.10 -5.73
N ILE A 11 -8.93 5.40 -5.43
CA ILE A 11 -9.85 5.89 -4.38
C ILE A 11 -11.31 5.54 -4.73
N LYS A 12 -11.71 5.67 -6.00
CA LYS A 12 -13.05 5.29 -6.45
C LYS A 12 -13.32 3.78 -6.32
N LEU A 13 -12.31 2.95 -6.59
CA LEU A 13 -12.40 1.50 -6.45
C LEU A 13 -12.46 1.08 -4.98
N SER A 14 -11.71 1.76 -4.09
CA SER A 14 -11.64 1.41 -2.68
C SER A 14 -12.94 1.64 -1.91
N SER A 15 -13.82 2.52 -2.43
CA SER A 15 -15.16 2.73 -1.88
C SER A 15 -16.23 1.82 -2.50
N LYS A 16 -15.89 1.01 -3.50
CA LYS A 16 -16.87 0.19 -4.24
C LYS A 16 -16.91 -1.23 -3.70
N VAL A 17 -17.82 -1.50 -2.77
CA VAL A 17 -18.12 -2.87 -2.33
C VAL A 17 -18.84 -3.60 -3.47
N VAL A 18 -18.17 -4.56 -4.10
CA VAL A 18 -18.76 -5.39 -5.16
C VAL A 18 -19.09 -6.75 -4.57
N ALA A 19 -20.38 -7.02 -4.34
CA ALA A 19 -20.83 -8.31 -3.84
C ALA A 19 -20.46 -9.44 -4.83
N GLY A 20 -19.89 -10.53 -4.31
CA GLY A 20 -19.52 -11.70 -5.11
C GLY A 20 -18.20 -11.60 -5.89
N ASN A 21 -17.48 -10.49 -5.79
CA ASN A 21 -16.16 -10.38 -6.41
C ASN A 21 -15.12 -11.23 -5.66
N GLN A 22 -14.45 -12.14 -6.37
CA GLN A 22 -13.41 -13.00 -5.81
C GLN A 22 -11.99 -12.53 -6.15
N GLU A 23 -11.86 -11.51 -7.00
CA GLU A 23 -10.56 -11.02 -7.47
C GLU A 23 -10.21 -9.63 -6.91
N PRO A 24 -8.91 -9.31 -6.78
CA PRO A 24 -8.48 -7.94 -6.47
C PRO A 24 -8.99 -6.94 -7.51
N LEU A 25 -9.41 -5.76 -7.07
CA LEU A 25 -9.87 -4.68 -7.96
C LEU A 25 -8.73 -4.00 -8.72
N LEU A 26 -7.49 -4.15 -8.24
CA LEU A 26 -6.30 -3.57 -8.84
C LEU A 26 -5.66 -4.54 -9.83
N THR A 27 -5.58 -4.09 -11.09
CA THR A 27 -4.88 -4.84 -12.15
C THR A 27 -3.37 -4.62 -12.10
N ASN A 28 -2.58 -5.47 -12.75
CA ASN A 28 -1.13 -5.28 -12.88
C ASN A 28 -0.77 -3.92 -13.51
N LYS A 29 -1.58 -3.44 -14.45
CA LYS A 29 -1.40 -2.12 -15.06
C LYS A 29 -1.62 -0.99 -14.04
N ASP A 30 -2.63 -1.13 -13.17
CA ASP A 30 -2.90 -0.15 -12.12
C ASP A 30 -1.76 -0.07 -11.11
N TRP A 31 -1.20 -1.23 -10.74
CA TRP A 31 -0.01 -1.31 -9.90
C TRP A 31 1.19 -0.63 -10.53
N HIS A 32 1.48 -0.93 -11.80
CA HIS A 32 2.61 -0.33 -12.51
C HIS A 32 2.49 1.20 -12.57
N SER A 33 1.32 1.72 -12.95
CA SER A 33 1.08 3.17 -12.98
C SER A 33 1.13 3.83 -11.60
N LEU A 34 0.73 3.13 -10.54
CA LEU A 34 0.89 3.64 -9.17
C LEU A 34 2.37 3.71 -8.80
N MET A 35 3.12 2.61 -9.00
CA MET A 35 4.54 2.54 -8.65
C MET A 35 5.35 3.60 -9.38
N GLU A 36 5.14 3.75 -10.68
CA GLU A 36 5.79 4.77 -11.51
C GLU A 36 5.51 6.18 -10.97
N LEU A 37 4.25 6.49 -10.65
CA LEU A 37 3.88 7.79 -10.08
C LEU A 37 4.55 8.03 -8.72
N ILE A 38 4.60 7.03 -7.84
CA ILE A 38 5.25 7.14 -6.54
C ILE A 38 6.75 7.38 -6.72
N ASN A 39 7.42 6.61 -7.56
CA ASN A 39 8.88 6.72 -7.75
C ASN A 39 9.28 8.04 -8.41
N GLN A 40 8.48 8.55 -9.35
CA GLN A 40 8.68 9.89 -9.92
C GLN A 40 8.49 11.00 -8.88
N THR A 41 7.59 10.81 -7.92
CA THR A 41 7.28 11.81 -6.88
C THR A 41 8.24 11.72 -5.68
N TYR A 42 8.66 10.51 -5.32
CA TYR A 42 9.42 10.17 -4.12
C TYR A 42 10.62 9.30 -4.49
N HIS A 43 11.67 9.95 -5.01
CA HIS A 43 12.89 9.27 -5.45
C HIS A 43 13.57 8.47 -4.33
N SER A 44 13.42 8.89 -3.07
CA SER A 44 13.99 8.22 -1.91
C SER A 44 13.29 6.90 -1.53
N PHE A 45 12.13 6.60 -2.14
CA PHE A 45 11.39 5.40 -1.76
C PHE A 45 12.09 4.10 -2.19
N ASP A 46 12.70 4.08 -3.38
CA ASP A 46 13.46 2.91 -3.84
C ASP A 46 14.71 2.68 -2.98
N GLU A 47 15.36 3.75 -2.52
CA GLU A 47 16.48 3.69 -1.58
C GLU A 47 16.04 3.15 -0.22
N PHE A 48 14.89 3.60 0.29
CA PHE A 48 14.31 3.12 1.55
C PHE A 48 14.05 1.61 1.52
N ILE A 49 13.45 1.10 0.43
CA ILE A 49 13.18 -0.34 0.27
C ILE A 49 14.49 -1.13 0.23
N SER A 50 15.49 -0.63 -0.52
CA SER A 50 16.80 -1.26 -0.65
C SER A 50 17.57 -1.33 0.67
N ASN A 51 17.40 -0.31 1.53
CA ASN A 51 18.10 -0.20 2.81
C ASN A 51 17.39 -0.88 3.99
N THR A 52 16.27 -1.58 3.76
CA THR A 52 15.50 -2.21 4.84
C THR A 52 16.21 -3.48 5.39
N PRO A 53 16.64 -3.51 6.67
CA PRO A 53 17.55 -4.54 7.20
C PRO A 53 17.00 -5.97 7.21
N ARG A 54 15.68 -6.13 7.40
CA ARG A 54 15.03 -7.44 7.48
C ARG A 54 14.43 -7.91 6.14
N GLY A 55 14.55 -7.10 5.09
CA GLY A 55 14.00 -7.37 3.76
C GLY A 55 12.47 -7.46 3.72
N LEU A 56 11.84 -6.66 2.86
CA LEU A 56 10.43 -6.82 2.51
C LEU A 56 10.29 -7.81 1.35
N THR A 57 9.26 -8.67 1.38
CA THR A 57 8.96 -9.52 0.22
C THR A 57 8.41 -8.66 -0.93
N PRO A 58 8.46 -9.12 -2.20
CA PRO A 58 7.91 -8.35 -3.32
C PRO A 58 6.46 -7.91 -3.12
N THR A 59 5.62 -8.77 -2.51
CA THR A 59 4.23 -8.43 -2.17
C THR A 59 4.12 -7.37 -1.07
N GLU A 60 5.04 -7.39 -0.09
CA GLU A 60 5.08 -6.36 0.96
C GLU A 60 5.57 -5.02 0.41
N ILE A 61 6.56 -5.04 -0.49
CA ILE A 61 7.04 -3.85 -1.21
C ILE A 61 5.89 -3.27 -2.03
N GLN A 62 5.21 -4.09 -2.84
CA GLN A 62 4.03 -3.66 -3.61
C GLN A 62 2.96 -3.04 -2.70
N TYR A 63 2.69 -3.64 -1.53
CA TYR A 63 1.75 -3.10 -0.57
C TYR A 63 2.20 -1.77 0.05
N CYS A 64 3.51 -1.54 0.24
CA CYS A 64 4.03 -0.26 0.73
C CYS A 64 3.70 0.91 -0.20
N TYR A 65 3.59 0.69 -1.52
CA TYR A 65 3.11 1.72 -2.46
C TYR A 65 1.68 2.19 -2.16
N LEU A 66 0.79 1.32 -1.67
CA LEU A 66 -0.57 1.74 -1.28
C LEU A 66 -0.57 2.68 -0.07
N SER A 67 0.44 2.62 0.80
CA SER A 67 0.51 3.46 1.99
C SER A 67 0.54 4.96 1.67
N PHE A 68 1.09 5.34 0.50
CA PHE A 68 1.13 6.71 0.00
C PHE A 68 -0.27 7.29 -0.26
N LEU A 69 -1.27 6.43 -0.47
CA LEU A 69 -2.66 6.84 -0.65
C LEU A 69 -3.39 7.05 0.68
N LYS A 70 -2.78 6.66 1.80
CA LYS A 70 -3.31 6.81 3.17
C LYS A 70 -4.74 6.27 3.35
N LEU A 71 -5.01 5.14 2.70
CA LEU A 71 -6.29 4.46 2.81
C LEU A 71 -6.45 3.80 4.18
N ASP A 72 -7.70 3.68 4.64
CA ASP A 72 -8.02 2.89 5.82
C ASP A 72 -7.98 1.37 5.50
N ILE A 73 -8.03 0.56 6.55
CA ILE A 73 -7.91 -0.90 6.44
C ILE A 73 -9.07 -1.49 5.61
N ASN A 74 -10.27 -0.92 5.73
CA ASN A 74 -11.46 -1.40 5.01
C ASN A 74 -11.35 -1.12 3.51
N SER A 75 -10.88 0.06 3.15
CA SER A 75 -10.64 0.47 1.76
C SER A 75 -9.58 -0.40 1.10
N GLU A 76 -8.49 -0.72 1.82
CA GLU A 76 -7.46 -1.64 1.32
C GLU A 76 -7.97 -3.08 1.20
N ALA A 77 -8.78 -3.53 2.15
CA ALA A 77 -9.42 -4.84 2.12
C ALA A 77 -10.30 -4.99 0.87
N ILE A 78 -11.09 -3.97 0.53
CA ILE A 78 -11.91 -3.93 -0.69
C ILE A 78 -11.03 -3.99 -1.94
N LEU A 79 -9.97 -3.17 -2.01
CA LEU A 79 -9.09 -3.12 -3.19
C LEU A 79 -8.38 -4.44 -3.45
N LEU A 80 -7.89 -5.07 -2.39
CA LEU A 80 -7.09 -6.29 -2.48
C LEU A 80 -7.95 -7.56 -2.45
N ASN A 81 -9.25 -7.42 -2.17
CA ASN A 81 -10.17 -8.51 -1.91
C ASN A 81 -9.67 -9.47 -0.81
N ILE A 82 -9.26 -8.90 0.33
CA ILE A 82 -8.69 -9.62 1.46
C ILE A 82 -9.42 -9.18 2.74
N ASN A 83 -9.59 -10.08 3.70
CA ASN A 83 -10.17 -9.74 5.01
C ASN A 83 -9.41 -8.57 5.69
N PRO A 84 -10.10 -7.53 6.20
CA PRO A 84 -9.49 -6.44 7.00
C PRO A 84 -8.50 -6.91 8.07
N GLU A 85 -8.78 -8.02 8.77
CA GLU A 85 -7.88 -8.58 9.79
C GLU A 85 -6.53 -9.02 9.18
N SER A 86 -6.56 -9.61 7.99
CA SER A 86 -5.36 -9.99 7.25
C SER A 86 -4.55 -8.78 6.79
N ILE A 87 -5.22 -7.67 6.44
CA ILE A 87 -4.57 -6.39 6.15
C ILE A 87 -3.89 -5.83 7.41
N SER A 88 -4.59 -5.84 8.56
CA SER A 88 -4.02 -5.43 9.85
C SER A 88 -2.77 -6.24 10.22
N LYS A 89 -2.83 -7.58 10.10
CA LYS A 89 -1.68 -8.47 10.32
C LYS A 89 -0.53 -8.18 9.36
N ARG A 90 -0.82 -7.89 8.09
CA ARG A 90 0.20 -7.50 7.09
C ARG A 90 0.87 -6.18 7.48
N ARG A 91 0.12 -5.14 7.84
CA ARG A 91 0.67 -3.85 8.31
C ARG A 91 1.55 -4.05 9.55
N LEU A 92 1.13 -4.87 10.50
CA LEU A 92 1.91 -5.19 11.70
C LEU A 92 3.24 -5.86 11.36
N ARG A 93 3.21 -6.88 10.48
CA ARG A 93 4.43 -7.59 10.05
C ARG A 93 5.42 -6.66 9.35
N ILE A 94 4.94 -5.79 8.46
CA ILE A 94 5.78 -4.79 7.79
C ILE A 94 6.37 -3.81 8.81
N ARG A 95 5.55 -3.28 9.74
CA ARG A 95 6.05 -2.41 10.82
C ARG A 95 7.15 -3.07 11.64
N GLN A 96 6.98 -4.34 12.01
CA GLN A 96 8.01 -5.10 12.74
C GLN A 96 9.31 -5.22 11.92
N LYS A 97 9.22 -5.50 10.62
CA LYS A 97 10.38 -5.57 9.74
C LYS A 97 11.11 -4.24 9.59
N LEU A 98 10.36 -3.13 9.62
CA LEU A 98 10.87 -1.77 9.55
C LEU A 98 11.33 -1.23 10.92
N GLY A 99 11.20 -2.00 12.01
CA GLY A 99 11.61 -1.56 13.35
C GLY A 99 10.64 -0.60 14.06
N TYR A 100 9.40 -0.46 13.55
CA TYR A 100 8.36 0.41 14.11
C TYR A 100 7.25 -0.35 14.84
N ALA A 101 7.57 -1.53 15.38
CA ALA A 101 6.61 -2.30 16.19
C ALA A 101 6.20 -1.48 17.43
N GLY A 102 4.89 -1.34 17.66
CA GLY A 102 4.36 -0.59 18.82
C GLY A 102 4.46 0.94 18.71
N SER A 103 4.93 1.48 17.58
CA SER A 103 4.95 2.93 17.35
C SER A 103 3.58 3.46 16.97
N GLU A 104 3.21 4.63 17.50
CA GLU A 104 1.95 5.34 17.18
C GLU A 104 1.98 6.05 15.82
N VAL A 105 3.14 6.09 15.15
CA VAL A 105 3.24 6.69 13.81
C VAL A 105 2.35 5.96 12.82
N SER A 106 1.81 6.68 11.83
CA SER A 106 0.98 6.11 10.78
C SER A 106 1.76 5.12 9.91
N PHE A 107 1.06 4.22 9.22
CA PHE A 107 1.74 3.21 8.38
C PHE A 107 2.53 3.87 7.24
N TYR A 108 2.01 4.98 6.70
CA TYR A 108 2.68 5.80 5.71
C TYR A 108 4.01 6.38 6.24
N GLU A 109 4.03 6.90 7.47
CA GLU A 109 5.25 7.47 8.08
C GLU A 109 6.33 6.41 8.33
N CYS A 110 5.95 5.16 8.58
CA CYS A 110 6.93 4.06 8.65
C CYS A 110 7.67 3.84 7.33
N VAL A 111 7.01 4.16 6.20
CA VAL A 111 7.42 3.80 4.83
C VAL A 111 8.06 4.97 4.08
N CYS A 112 7.75 6.22 4.46
CA CYS A 112 8.16 7.44 3.75
C CYS A 112 9.21 8.26 4.52
N LYS A 113 10.21 7.60 5.11
CA LYS A 113 11.33 8.30 5.79
C LYS A 113 12.43 8.73 4.83
#